data_AF-A0A9Q9HVA3-F1
#
_entry.id   AF-A0A9Q9HVA3-F1
#
_cell.length_a   1.000
_cell.length_b   1.000
_cell.length_c   1.000
_cell.angle_alpha   90.00
_cell.angle_beta   90.00
_cell.angle_gamma   90.00
#
_symmetry.space_group_name_H-M   'P 1'
#
loop_
_entity.id
_entity.type
_entity.pdbx_description
1 polymer ?
#
loop_
_entity_poly.entity_id
_entity_poly.type
_entity_poly.pdbx_seq_one_letter_code
_entity_poly.pdbx_strand_id
1 'polypeptide(L)' 'MQVLRSDLYCNALRGTGAGLPGVPLTLEGAISALLLAAGESAAVSLLQNRFFDGRVFDPQAAD' A
#
# COMPACT_ATOMS: atom_id res chain seq x y z
N MET A 1 9.03 19.43 8.58
CA MET A 1 9.61 19.13 7.26
C MET A 1 9.12 17.75 6.83
N GLN A 2 8.38 17.65 5.72
CA GLN A 2 7.80 16.38 5.27
C GLN A 2 8.73 15.73 4.24
N VAL A 3 9.28 14.55 4.57
CA VAL A 3 10.29 13.86 3.75
C VAL A 3 9.62 12.95 2.70
N LEU A 4 8.47 12.37 3.02
CA LEU A 4 7.74 11.49 2.10
C LEU A 4 6.78 12.30 1.21
N ARG A 5 6.99 12.24 -0.10
CA ARG A 5 6.21 12.92 -1.15
C ARG A 5 5.54 11.92 -2.11
N SER A 6 4.75 11.01 -1.55
CA SER A 6 4.01 10.01 -2.32
C SER A 6 3.04 10.65 -3.34
N ASP A 7 2.55 11.86 -3.04
CA ASP A 7 1.76 12.68 -3.95
C ASP A 7 2.45 12.95 -5.30
N LEU A 8 3.74 13.30 -5.29
CA LEU A 8 4.51 13.56 -6.50
C LEU A 8 4.74 12.28 -7.31
N TYR A 9 5.07 11.19 -6.62
CA TYR A 9 5.27 9.88 -7.24
C TYR A 9 3.99 9.39 -7.95
N CYS A 10 2.85 9.42 -7.26
CA CYS A 10 1.57 8.99 -7.82
C CYS A 10 1.12 9.90 -8.96
N ASN A 11 1.33 11.22 -8.84
CA ASN A 11 0.97 12.14 -9.91
C ASN A 11 1.80 11.91 -11.18
N ALA A 12 3.09 11.60 -11.05
CA ALA A 12 3.96 11.31 -12.20
C ALA A 12 3.59 10.01 -12.93
N LEU A 13 3.00 9.04 -12.22
CA LEU A 13 2.59 7.75 -12.78
C LEU A 13 1.16 7.72 -13.29
N ARG A 14 0.35 8.73 -12.99
CA ARG A 14 -1.04 8.83 -13.45
C ARG A 14 -1.09 8.87 -14.97
N GLY A 15 -1.96 8.05 -15.58
CA GLY A 15 -2.14 8.00 -17.04
C GLY A 15 -1.09 7.17 -17.79
N THR A 16 -0.10 6.58 -17.09
CA THR A 16 0.89 5.69 -17.71
C THR A 16 0.42 4.23 -17.84
N GLY A 17 -0.75 3.90 -17.27
CA GLY A 17 -1.23 2.52 -17.13
C GLY A 17 -0.57 1.73 -16.00
N ALA A 18 0.36 2.35 -15.25
CA ALA A 18 0.92 1.76 -14.04
C ALA A 18 -0.17 1.55 -12.98
N GLY A 19 -0.21 0.36 -12.39
CA GLY A 19 -1.12 0.05 -11.29
C GLY A 19 -0.71 0.79 -10.02
N LEU A 20 -1.39 1.90 -9.71
CA LEU A 20 -1.23 2.61 -8.45
C LEU A 20 -2.23 2.07 -7.42
N PRO A 21 -1.80 1.79 -6.17
CA PRO A 21 -2.73 1.43 -5.11
C PRO A 21 -3.71 2.59 -4.85
N GLY A 22 -4.98 2.27 -4.61
CA GLY A 22 -6.04 3.27 -4.42
C GLY A 22 -5.95 4.05 -3.11
N VAL A 23 -5.05 3.67 -2.20
CA VAL A 23 -4.87 4.28 -0.88
C VAL A 23 -3.37 4.48 -0.62
N PRO A 24 -2.92 5.63 -0.09
CA PRO A 24 -1.51 5.89 0.18
C PRO A 24 -0.97 5.13 1.42
N LEU A 25 -1.81 4.32 2.07
CA LEU A 25 -1.47 3.58 3.28
C LEU A 25 -1.61 2.08 3.03
N THR A 26 -0.56 1.35 3.37
CA THR A 26 -0.57 -0.10 3.45
C THR A 26 -0.48 -0.49 4.92
N LEU A 27 -1.35 -1.41 5.37
CA LEU A 27 -1.26 -2.01 6.69
C LEU A 27 -0.28 -3.20 6.62
N GLU A 28 0.96 -2.97 7.05
CA GLU A 28 2.04 -3.94 6.97
C GLU A 28 1.84 -5.08 7.99
N GLY A 29 2.13 -6.32 7.59
CA GLY A 29 1.93 -7.49 8.46
C GLY A 29 0.55 -8.14 8.36
N ALA A 30 -0.47 -7.44 7.86
CA ALA A 30 -1.86 -7.92 7.89
C ALA A 30 -2.23 -8.88 6.73
N ILE A 31 -1.49 -8.84 5.62
CA ILE A 31 -1.80 -9.62 4.42
C ILE A 31 -1.25 -11.04 4.57
N SER A 32 -2.13 -11.98 4.92
CA SER A 32 -1.80 -13.39 5.14
C SER A 32 -1.91 -14.28 3.90
N ALA A 33 -2.51 -13.77 2.81
CA ALA A 33 -2.69 -14.45 1.52
C ALA A 33 -2.82 -13.40 0.41
N LEU A 34 -2.77 -13.84 -0.86
CA LEU A 34 -2.98 -12.96 -2.02
C LEU A 34 -4.27 -12.15 -1.87
N LEU A 35 -4.15 -10.81 -1.92
CA LEU A 35 -5.28 -9.89 -1.78
C LEU A 35 -5.41 -9.04 -3.03
N LEU A 36 -6.61 -9.00 -3.62
CA LEU A 36 -6.91 -8.09 -4.72
C LEU A 36 -7.36 -6.74 -4.13
N ALA A 37 -6.52 -5.71 -4.28
CA ALA A 37 -6.82 -4.36 -3.83
C ALA A 37 -7.30 -3.49 -5.00
N ALA A 38 -8.17 -2.53 -4.69
CA ALA A 38 -8.55 -1.51 -5.67
C ALA A 38 -7.32 -0.65 -6.02
N GLY A 39 -7.00 -0.54 -7.30
CA GLY A 39 -6.02 0.40 -7.81
C GLY A 39 -6.69 1.46 -8.69
N GLU A 40 -5.97 2.54 -8.96
CA GLU A 40 -6.50 3.74 -9.62
C GLU A 40 -6.94 3.48 -11.08
N SER A 41 -6.18 2.66 -11.81
CA SER A 41 -6.48 2.30 -13.21
C SER A 41 -6.92 0.83 -13.38
N ALA A 42 -6.51 -0.06 -12.46
CA ALA A 42 -6.87 -1.48 -12.43
C ALA A 42 -6.65 -2.05 -11.03
N ALA A 43 -7.27 -3.20 -10.73
CA ALA A 43 -7.03 -3.90 -9.49
C ALA A 43 -5.56 -4.38 -9.40
N VAL A 44 -4.97 -4.29 -8.21
CA VAL A 44 -3.58 -4.68 -7.93
C VAL A 44 -3.58 -5.88 -7.00
N SER A 45 -2.80 -6.91 -7.35
CA SER A 45 -2.58 -8.07 -6.50
C SER A 45 -1.49 -7.79 -5.46
N LEU A 46 -1.87 -7.77 -4.19
CA LEU A 46 -0.95 -7.68 -3.05
C LEU A 46 -0.56 -9.07 -2.59
N LEU A 47 0.73 -9.33 -2.52
CA LEU A 47 1.28 -10.58 -1.99
C LEU A 47 1.25 -10.58 -0.46
N GLN A 48 1.48 -11.77 0.12
CA GLN A 48 1.67 -11.90 1.56
C GLN A 48 2.78 -10.96 2.06
N ASN A 49 2.54 -10.33 3.20
CA ASN A 49 3.45 -9.35 3.78
C ASN A 49 3.52 -9.45 5.31
N ARG A 50 3.56 -10.69 5.83
CA ARG A 50 3.75 -10.92 7.27
C ARG A 50 5.19 -10.64 7.68
N PHE A 51 5.36 -9.96 8.82
CA PHE A 51 6.65 -9.90 9.50
C PHE A 51 7.07 -11.29 10.00
N PHE A 52 8.38 -11.47 10.23
CA PHE A 52 8.95 -12.75 10.65
C PHE A 52 8.44 -13.22 12.02
N ASP A 53 8.04 -12.28 12.88
CA ASP A 53 7.51 -12.54 14.22
C ASP A 53 5.97 -12.58 14.27
N GLY A 54 5.32 -12.49 13.11
CA GLY A 54 3.87 -12.56 12.97
C GLY A 54 3.11 -11.32 13.48
N ARG A 55 3.81 -10.25 13.86
CA ARG A 55 3.15 -9.00 14.31
C ARG A 55 2.58 -8.23 13.13
N VAL A 56 1.62 -7.36 13.41
CA VAL A 56 1.03 -6.41 12.46
C VAL A 56 1.44 -5.00 12.90
N PHE A 57 1.86 -4.18 11.96
CA PHE A 57 2.16 -2.78 12.24
C PHE A 57 0.98 -1.92 11.78
N ASP A 58 0.25 -1.37 12.75
CA ASP A 58 -0.80 -0.39 12.51
C ASP A 58 -0.37 0.98 13.04
N PRO A 59 -0.03 1.95 12.17
CA PRO A 59 0.37 3.28 12.61
C PRO A 59 -0.78 4.11 13.19
N GLN A 60 -2.02 3.62 13.16
CA GLN A 60 -3.20 4.28 13.74
C GLN A 60 -3.72 3.57 15.00
N ALA A 61 -3.14 2.44 15.38
CA ALA A 61 -3.39 1.86 16.69
C ALA A 61 -2.87 2.84 17.76
N ALA A 62 -3.77 3.33 18.62
CA ALA A 62 -3.38 4.03 19.82
C ALA A 62 -2.74 3.03 20.80
N ASP A 63 -1.76 3.48 21.59
CA ASP A 63 -1.24 2.74 22.75
C ASP A 63 -2.34 2.46 23.80
#